data_AF-A0A2Z3RXN6-F1
#
_entry.id   AF-A0A2Z3RXN6-F1
#
_cell.length_a   1.000
_cell.length_b   1.000
_cell.length_c   1.000
_cell.angle_alpha   90.00
_cell.angle_beta   90.00
_cell.angle_gamma   90.00
#
_symmetry.space_group_name_H-M   'P 1'
#
loop_
_entity.id
_entity.type
_entity.pdbx_description
1 polymer ?
#
loop_
_entity_poly.entity_id
_entity_poly.type
_entity_poly.pdbx_seq_one_letter_code
_entity_poly.pdbx_strand_id
1 'polypeptide(L)'
;MAFESFAHVPVTEELLRHVWEGEPNGRQGGHRYGLGREGKTEFPEDWTLELVQLGIELTLAQPQWVKRAEHKITMLRQFAQVLIAVELRTKEKEHFFVTAYPMNGVGVYRNQLGIKVLLPLELPKWES
;
A
#
# COMPACT_ATOMS: atom_id res chain seq x y z
N MET A 1 -18.09 17.84 0.90
CA MET A 1 -16.65 17.99 0.60
C MET A 1 -16.34 17.10 -0.59
N ALA A 2 -15.70 17.64 -1.63
CA ALA A 2 -15.20 16.82 -2.73
C ALA A 2 -13.89 16.19 -2.27
N PHE A 3 -13.85 14.86 -2.15
CA PHE A 3 -12.60 14.14 -1.93
C PHE A 3 -11.87 14.08 -3.26
N GLU A 4 -10.56 14.32 -3.24
CA GLU A 4 -9.75 14.07 -4.42
C GLU A 4 -9.77 12.57 -4.72
N SER A 5 -10.06 12.21 -5.97
CA SER A 5 -10.16 10.82 -6.40
C SER A 5 -9.11 10.51 -7.47
N PHE A 6 -8.45 9.38 -7.30
CA PHE A 6 -7.47 8.80 -8.21
C PHE A 6 -7.96 7.49 -8.84
N ALA A 7 -9.28 7.22 -8.79
CA ALA A 7 -9.88 6.00 -9.34
C ALA A 7 -9.68 5.83 -10.87
N HIS A 8 -9.26 6.89 -11.57
CA HIS A 8 -8.89 6.84 -12.98
C HIS A 8 -7.53 6.13 -13.22
N VAL A 9 -6.70 5.97 -12.18
CA VAL A 9 -5.41 5.27 -12.28
C VAL A 9 -5.67 3.75 -12.32
N PRO A 10 -5.24 3.05 -13.39
CA PRO A 10 -5.53 1.62 -13.52
C PRO A 10 -4.75 0.78 -12.50
N VAL A 11 -5.46 -0.15 -11.87
CA VAL A 11 -4.88 -1.23 -11.06
C VAL A 11 -4.80 -2.47 -11.95
N THR A 12 -3.63 -2.72 -12.54
CA THR A 12 -3.44 -3.85 -13.47
C THR A 12 -3.02 -5.12 -12.72
N GLU A 13 -3.22 -6.28 -13.35
CA GLU A 13 -2.75 -7.56 -12.82
C GLU A 13 -1.23 -7.59 -12.57
N GLU A 14 -0.45 -6.93 -13.43
CA GLU A 14 1.00 -6.82 -13.27
C GLU A 14 1.37 -6.05 -11.99
N LEU A 15 0.68 -4.95 -11.72
CA LEU A 15 0.88 -4.15 -10.51
C LEU A 15 0.42 -4.88 -9.25
N LEU A 16 -0.68 -5.64 -9.34
CA LEU A 16 -1.14 -6.50 -8.26
C LEU A 16 -0.13 -7.61 -7.97
N ARG A 17 0.40 -8.29 -9.00
CA ARG A 17 1.50 -9.26 -8.87
C ARG A 17 2.74 -8.63 -8.23
N HIS A 18 3.10 -7.41 -8.66
CA HIS A 18 4.20 -6.66 -8.06
C HIS A 18 3.97 -6.40 -6.57
N VAL A 19 2.80 -5.88 -6.19
CA VAL A 19 2.47 -5.64 -4.78
C VAL A 19 2.50 -6.94 -3.98
N TRP A 20 1.90 -8.00 -4.50
CA TRP A 20 1.66 -9.25 -3.81
C TRP A 20 2.90 -10.13 -3.70
N GLU A 21 3.48 -10.51 -4.84
CA GLU A 21 4.64 -11.42 -4.94
C GLU A 21 5.97 -10.67 -5.00
N GLY A 22 5.95 -9.45 -5.53
CA GLY A 22 7.16 -8.66 -5.77
C GLY A 22 7.99 -9.15 -6.95
N GLU A 23 9.14 -8.50 -7.13
CA GLU A 23 10.06 -8.84 -8.19
C GLU A 23 11.07 -9.92 -7.78
N PRO A 24 11.66 -10.65 -8.75
CA PRO A 24 12.66 -11.70 -8.47
C PRO A 24 13.90 -11.21 -7.71
N ASN A 25 14.20 -9.92 -7.75
CA ASN A 25 15.31 -9.31 -7.02
C ASN A 25 15.09 -9.23 -5.49
N GLY A 26 13.89 -9.56 -4.99
CA GLY A 26 13.54 -9.54 -3.57
C GLY A 26 13.39 -8.15 -2.94
N ARG A 27 13.72 -7.07 -3.67
CA ARG A 27 13.78 -5.70 -3.14
C ARG A 27 12.56 -4.86 -3.49
N GLN A 28 11.82 -5.23 -4.53
CA GLN A 28 10.69 -4.44 -5.04
C GLN A 28 9.38 -5.21 -4.88
N GLY A 29 8.34 -4.55 -4.34
CA GLY A 29 7.06 -5.18 -3.98
C GLY A 29 7.19 -6.41 -3.08
N GLY A 30 6.17 -7.27 -3.08
CA GLY A 30 6.18 -8.52 -2.31
C GLY A 30 5.78 -8.29 -0.86
N HIS A 31 4.48 -8.10 -0.67
CA HIS A 31 3.85 -7.86 0.62
C HIS A 31 2.88 -8.98 1.02
N ARG A 32 2.77 -10.08 0.24
CA ARG A 32 2.03 -11.27 0.69
C ARG A 32 2.65 -11.82 1.97
N TYR A 33 1.79 -12.27 2.88
CA TYR A 33 2.20 -12.98 4.09
C TYR A 33 3.13 -14.17 3.79
N GLY A 34 4.18 -14.29 4.59
CA GLY A 34 5.12 -15.41 4.57
C GLY A 34 6.27 -15.27 3.56
N LEU A 35 6.38 -14.15 2.85
CA LEU A 35 7.51 -13.91 1.94
C LEU A 35 8.82 -13.61 2.68
N GLY A 36 8.77 -13.08 3.89
CA GLY A 36 9.96 -12.87 4.74
C GLY A 36 10.94 -11.84 4.19
N ARG A 37 10.51 -10.93 3.30
CA ARG A 37 11.39 -9.95 2.66
C ARG A 37 11.87 -8.91 3.67
N GLU A 38 13.18 -8.90 3.93
CA GLU A 38 13.83 -8.03 4.92
C GLU A 38 13.47 -6.54 4.72
N GLY A 39 13.11 -5.88 5.81
CA GLY A 39 12.71 -4.46 5.85
C GLY A 39 11.28 -4.19 5.37
N LYS A 40 10.57 -5.19 4.82
CA LYS A 40 9.21 -5.01 4.28
C LYS A 40 8.14 -5.39 5.28
N THR A 41 6.98 -4.77 5.10
CA THR A 41 5.75 -5.18 5.77
C THR A 41 5.00 -6.23 4.97
N GLU A 42 4.19 -7.04 5.64
CA GLU A 42 3.32 -8.03 5.03
C GLU A 42 1.85 -7.72 5.34
N PHE A 43 0.98 -8.03 4.38
CA PHE A 43 -0.46 -8.04 4.61
C PHE A 43 -0.81 -9.15 5.60
N PRO A 44 -1.96 -9.06 6.28
CA PRO A 44 -2.41 -10.11 7.19
C PRO A 44 -2.48 -11.49 6.51
N GLU A 45 -2.25 -12.53 7.31
CA GLU A 45 -2.20 -13.92 6.84
C GLU A 45 -3.48 -14.40 6.15
N ASP A 46 -4.62 -13.90 6.60
CA ASP A 46 -5.95 -14.22 6.11
C ASP A 46 -6.38 -13.39 4.88
N TRP A 47 -5.56 -12.42 4.45
CA TRP A 47 -5.89 -11.60 3.28
C TRP A 47 -5.60 -12.35 1.98
N THR A 48 -6.51 -12.20 1.03
CA THR A 48 -6.34 -12.66 -0.35
C THR A 48 -5.93 -11.51 -1.26
N LEU A 49 -5.51 -11.82 -2.48
CA LEU A 49 -5.16 -10.80 -3.48
C LEU A 49 -6.36 -9.90 -3.81
N GLU A 50 -7.57 -10.46 -3.86
CA GLU A 50 -8.81 -9.72 -4.12
C GLU A 50 -9.10 -8.71 -3.02
N LEU A 51 -8.85 -9.08 -1.75
CA LEU A 51 -9.03 -8.16 -0.62
C LEU A 51 -8.01 -7.02 -0.64
N VAL A 52 -6.76 -7.32 -1.02
CA VAL A 52 -5.73 -6.31 -1.25
C VAL A 52 -6.12 -5.36 -2.39
N GLN A 53 -6.58 -5.91 -3.52
CA GLN A 53 -7.03 -5.11 -4.66
C GLN A 53 -8.17 -4.16 -4.24
N LEU A 54 -9.19 -4.67 -3.55
CA LEU A 54 -10.29 -3.85 -3.06
C LEU A 54 -9.80 -2.72 -2.13
N GLY A 55 -8.87 -3.02 -1.22
CA GLY A 55 -8.25 -2.03 -0.35
C GLY A 55 -7.51 -0.94 -1.11
N ILE A 56 -6.77 -1.31 -2.17
CA ILE A 56 -6.05 -0.39 -3.05
C ILE A 56 -7.04 0.50 -3.83
N GLU A 57 -8.06 -0.09 -4.46
CA GLU A 57 -9.07 0.63 -5.24
C GLU A 57 -9.84 1.62 -4.37
N LEU A 58 -10.21 1.24 -3.15
CA LEU A 58 -10.84 2.15 -2.19
C LEU A 58 -9.90 3.28 -1.73
N THR A 59 -8.59 3.01 -1.64
CA THR A 59 -7.59 4.03 -1.32
C THR A 59 -7.44 5.04 -2.46
N LEU A 60 -7.46 4.59 -3.72
CA LEU A 60 -7.45 5.45 -4.89
C LEU A 60 -8.75 6.25 -5.03
N ALA A 61 -9.89 5.61 -4.84
CA ALA A 61 -11.19 6.23 -5.07
C ALA A 61 -11.53 7.31 -4.02
N GLN A 62 -11.18 7.04 -2.76
CA GLN A 62 -11.53 7.86 -1.61
C GLN A 62 -10.40 7.78 -0.56
N PRO A 63 -9.25 8.42 -0.82
CA PRO A 63 -8.16 8.47 0.16
C PRO A 63 -8.61 9.24 1.39
N GLN A 64 -8.19 8.78 2.58
CA GLN A 64 -8.41 9.52 3.83
C GLN A 64 -7.35 10.61 4.04
N TRP A 65 -6.22 10.48 3.34
CA TRP A 65 -5.20 11.50 3.27
C TRP A 65 -4.37 11.38 2.00
N VAL A 66 -3.86 12.53 1.57
CA VAL A 66 -3.06 12.68 0.38
C VAL A 66 -1.88 13.58 0.71
N LYS A 67 -0.66 13.13 0.40
CA LYS A 67 0.54 13.96 0.37
C LYS A 67 1.11 14.03 -1.02
N ARG A 68 1.37 15.27 -1.46
CA ARG A 68 2.01 15.57 -2.73
C ARG A 68 3.46 15.99 -2.49
N ALA A 69 4.35 15.42 -3.28
CA ALA A 69 5.69 15.90 -3.53
C ALA A 69 5.85 16.08 -5.05
N GLU A 70 6.93 16.74 -5.49
CA GLU A 70 7.12 17.18 -6.89
C GLU A 70 6.74 16.14 -7.95
N HIS A 71 7.13 14.87 -7.76
CA HIS A 71 6.85 13.78 -8.69
C HIS A 71 6.18 12.56 -8.06
N LYS A 72 5.67 12.70 -6.83
CA LYS A 72 5.12 11.58 -6.05
C LYS A 72 3.84 11.99 -5.34
N ILE A 73 2.83 11.13 -5.39
CA ILE A 73 1.62 11.24 -4.57
C ILE A 73 1.57 10.00 -3.68
N THR A 74 1.39 10.21 -2.37
CA THR A 74 1.14 9.13 -1.42
C THR A 74 -0.25 9.30 -0.85
N MET A 75 -1.06 8.25 -0.94
CA MET A 75 -2.40 8.20 -0.37
C MET A 75 -2.42 7.16 0.73
N LEU A 76 -3.19 7.46 1.78
CA LEU A 76 -3.38 6.57 2.91
C LEU A 76 -4.88 6.34 3.15
N ARG A 77 -5.23 5.11 3.48
CA ARG A 77 -6.58 4.75 3.92
C ARG A 77 -6.54 3.56 4.88
N GLN A 78 -7.31 3.65 5.96
CA GLN A 78 -7.62 2.51 6.78
C GLN A 78 -8.69 1.65 6.11
N PHE A 79 -8.40 0.36 5.95
CA PHE A 79 -9.28 -0.66 5.41
C PHE A 79 -9.13 -1.94 6.23
N ALA A 80 -10.23 -2.50 6.72
CA ALA A 80 -10.23 -3.71 7.56
C ALA A 80 -9.18 -3.69 8.70
N GLN A 81 -9.08 -2.56 9.42
CA GLN A 81 -8.11 -2.34 10.52
C GLN A 81 -6.62 -2.35 10.11
N VAL A 82 -6.34 -2.19 8.81
CA VAL A 82 -5.00 -2.01 8.24
C VAL A 82 -4.91 -0.66 7.55
N LEU A 83 -3.83 0.07 7.81
CA LEU A 83 -3.51 1.30 7.07
C LEU A 83 -2.79 0.92 5.78
N ILE A 84 -3.45 1.10 4.63
CA ILE A 84 -2.89 0.87 3.31
C ILE A 84 -2.29 2.18 2.79
N ALA A 85 -1.06 2.09 2.28
CA ALA A 85 -0.44 3.14 1.49
C ALA A 85 -0.48 2.78 0.01
N VAL A 86 -0.84 3.75 -0.83
CA VAL A 86 -0.72 3.68 -2.29
C VAL A 86 0.19 4.82 -2.74
N GLU A 87 1.16 4.50 -3.59
CA GLU A 87 2.09 5.47 -4.14
C GLU A 87 1.93 5.60 -5.65
N LEU A 88 1.82 6.84 -6.11
CA LEU A 88 1.80 7.20 -7.53
C LEU A 88 3.01 8.05 -7.87
N ARG A 89 3.46 7.96 -9.12
CA ARG A 89 4.35 8.93 -9.75
C ARG A 89 3.57 9.84 -10.68
N THR A 90 3.98 11.09 -10.76
CA THR A 90 3.42 12.04 -11.72
C THR A 90 4.44 12.31 -12.82
N LYS A 91 4.08 12.07 -14.07
CA LYS A 91 4.89 12.40 -15.25
C LYS A 91 3.96 13.01 -16.31
N GLU A 92 4.34 14.15 -16.89
CA GLU A 92 3.58 14.81 -17.98
C GLU A 92 2.08 15.03 -17.65
N LYS A 93 1.75 15.31 -16.38
CA LYS A 93 0.39 15.46 -15.83
C LYS A 93 -0.43 14.17 -15.72
N GLU A 94 0.15 13.02 -16.05
CA GLU A 94 -0.46 11.71 -15.83
C GLU A 94 0.04 11.09 -14.52
N HIS A 95 -0.80 10.25 -13.93
CA HIS A 95 -0.52 9.52 -12.70
C HIS A 95 -0.30 8.04 -12.98
N PHE A 96 0.83 7.51 -12.50
CA PHE A 96 1.23 6.13 -12.69
C PHE A 96 1.32 5.43 -11.34
N PHE A 97 0.64 4.30 -11.22
CA PHE A 97 0.72 3.47 -10.04
C PHE A 97 2.13 2.90 -9.89
N VAL A 98 2.73 3.08 -8.72
CA VAL A 98 4.08 2.58 -8.41
C VAL A 98 3.98 1.33 -7.56
N THR A 99 3.29 1.42 -6.43
CA THR A 99 3.20 0.34 -5.46
C THR A 99 2.09 0.60 -4.45
N ALA A 100 1.76 -0.43 -3.68
CA ALA A 100 0.95 -0.33 -2.49
C ALA A 100 1.45 -1.32 -1.44
N TYR A 101 1.24 -1.00 -0.16
CA TYR A 101 1.69 -1.83 0.94
C TYR A 101 0.91 -1.54 2.23
N PRO A 102 0.82 -2.52 3.14
CA PRO A 102 0.29 -2.29 4.47
C PRO A 102 1.34 -1.55 5.29
N MET A 103 0.99 -0.40 5.86
CA MET A 103 1.91 0.35 6.73
C MET A 103 1.96 -0.25 8.13
N ASN A 104 0.79 -0.48 8.71
CA ASN A 104 0.56 -0.99 10.05
C ASN A 104 -0.90 -1.43 10.18
N GLY A 105 -1.26 -2.13 11.24
CA GLY A 105 -2.61 -2.64 11.44
C GLY A 105 -2.67 -4.00 12.13
N VAL A 106 -3.90 -4.46 12.35
CA VAL A 106 -4.14 -5.82 12.83
C VAL A 106 -3.56 -6.81 11.82
N GLY A 107 -2.67 -7.69 12.28
CA GLY A 107 -2.05 -8.72 11.45
C GLY A 107 -0.92 -8.23 10.53
N VAL A 108 -0.52 -6.96 10.60
CA VAL A 108 0.61 -6.42 9.81
C VAL A 108 1.92 -6.61 10.57
N TYR A 109 2.88 -7.27 9.92
CA TYR A 109 4.22 -7.47 10.46
C TYR A 109 5.26 -6.84 9.55
N ARG A 110 6.35 -6.35 10.13
CA ARG A 110 7.59 -6.03 9.41
C ARG A 110 8.62 -7.13 9.63
N ASN A 111 9.22 -7.60 8.55
CA ASN A 111 10.37 -8.48 8.64
C ASN A 111 11.61 -7.65 8.95
N GLN A 112 12.26 -7.93 10.08
CA GLN A 112 13.48 -7.25 10.51
C GLN A 112 14.44 -8.28 11.10
N LEU A 113 15.67 -8.35 10.60
CA LEU A 113 16.71 -9.25 11.07
C LEU A 113 16.24 -10.71 11.17
N GLY A 114 15.42 -11.15 10.21
CA GLY A 114 14.86 -12.51 10.19
C GLY A 114 13.72 -12.79 11.19
N ILE A 115 13.24 -11.79 11.93
CA ILE A 115 12.05 -11.90 12.80
C ILE A 115 10.88 -11.07 12.29
N LYS A 116 9.65 -11.47 12.66
CA LYS A 116 8.43 -10.70 12.40
C LYS A 116 8.14 -9.76 13.57
N VAL A 117 8.14 -8.45 13.31
CA VAL A 117 7.81 -7.40 14.29
C VAL A 117 6.40 -6.89 14.01
N LEU A 118 5.48 -7.04 14.98
CA LEU A 118 4.11 -6.55 14.86
C LEU A 118 4.08 -5.02 14.77
N LEU A 119 3.30 -4.48 13.82
CA LEU A 119 3.08 -3.04 13.68
C LEU A 119 1.63 -2.70 14.03
N PRO A 120 1.32 -2.28 15.28
CA PRO A 120 -0.04 -1.94 15.67
C PRO A 120 -0.57 -0.78 14.85
N LEU A 121 -1.91 -0.71 14.69
CA LEU A 121 -2.54 0.37 13.94
C LEU A 121 -2.24 1.72 14.59
N GLU A 122 -1.48 2.54 13.87
CA GLU A 122 -1.18 3.92 14.24
C GLU A 122 -1.52 4.80 13.05
N LEU A 123 -2.55 5.63 13.20
CA LEU A 123 -2.90 6.60 12.17
C LEU A 123 -1.92 7.77 12.24
N PRO A 124 -1.47 8.30 11.09
CA PRO A 124 -0.67 9.51 11.07
C PRO A 124 -1.39 10.61 11.83
N LYS A 125 -0.64 11.42 12.60
CA LYS A 125 -1.18 12.69 13.09
C LYS A 125 -1.39 13.58 11.88
N TRP A 126 -2.63 13.60 11.38
CA TRP A 126 -3.03 14.51 10.32
C TRP A 126 -2.99 15.92 10.91
N GLU A 127 -1.89 16.64 10.75
CA GLU A 127 -1.88 18.06 11.08
C GLU A 127 -2.90 18.74 10.16
N SER A 128 -3.91 19.35 10.79
CA SER A 128 -5.02 20.10 10.19
C SER A 128 -4.58 21.44 9.64
#